data_AF-A0A937RHE1-F1
#
_entry.id   AF-A0A937RHE1-F1
#
_cell.length_a   1.000
_cell.length_b   1.000
_cell.length_c   1.000
_cell.angle_alpha   90.00
_cell.angle_beta   90.00
_cell.angle_gamma   90.00
#
_symmetry.space_group_name_H-M   'P 1'
#
loop_
_entity.id
_entity.type
_entity.pdbx_description
1 polymer ?
#
loop_
_entity_poly.entity_id
_entity_poly.type
_entity_poly.pdbx_seq_one_letter_code
_entity_poly.pdbx_strand_id
1 'polypeptide(L)'
;ARARPFAELARQRLGDPEVADVLRGAVAAELDPVVAWLDRLRRLEMVPFGHLVPDEAMLPEESLRFCYVDAGWVRAAVDGALSVGVGHTLDSELNDLATAGAAPPGSGVLIRSTLVPNWPKTVITGYRGAAPVEPVRRIVVGTDIWLLLFPGLIDALTLAEPPQGLHFGLGDLETIQLRHLTGDIGSPVEDGDFPDPPGFDRFLRPITGGVGDGVLSLAGSDGSLLPELAAAHGLSTLASCQFALQMIKAPQLQTFERP
;
A
#
# COMPACT_ATOMS: atom_id res chain seq x y z
N ALA A 1 18.14 -11.57 -55.76
CA ALA A 1 17.02 -10.60 -55.69
C ALA A 1 15.62 -11.29 -55.68
N ARG A 2 15.37 -12.32 -54.85
CA ARG A 2 14.10 -13.11 -54.91
C ARG A 2 13.37 -13.35 -53.58
N ALA A 3 13.79 -12.76 -52.46
CA ALA A 3 13.21 -13.01 -51.13
C ALA A 3 12.06 -12.07 -50.70
N ARG A 4 11.77 -11.00 -51.47
CA ARG A 4 10.77 -9.98 -51.10
C ARG A 4 9.31 -10.46 -51.01
N PRO A 5 8.78 -11.35 -51.87
CA PRO A 5 7.35 -11.67 -51.84
C PRO A 5 6.92 -12.57 -50.68
N PHE A 6 7.84 -13.37 -50.10
CA PHE A 6 7.51 -14.23 -48.96
C PHE A 6 7.40 -13.44 -47.66
N ALA A 7 8.33 -12.51 -47.41
CA ALA A 7 8.31 -11.66 -46.22
C ALA A 7 7.07 -10.73 -46.21
N GLU A 8 6.64 -10.25 -47.37
CA GLU A 8 5.44 -9.40 -47.48
C GLU A 8 4.14 -10.19 -47.26
N LEU A 9 4.08 -11.43 -47.76
CA LEU A 9 2.96 -12.35 -47.53
C LEU A 9 2.91 -12.84 -46.07
N ALA A 10 4.07 -13.11 -45.46
CA ALA A 10 4.18 -13.45 -44.05
C ALA A 10 3.68 -12.29 -43.17
N ARG A 11 4.09 -11.06 -43.45
CA ARG A 11 3.62 -9.85 -42.76
C ARG A 11 2.11 -9.62 -42.89
N GLN A 12 1.56 -9.84 -44.09
CA GLN A 12 0.12 -9.75 -44.33
C GLN A 12 -0.67 -10.82 -43.57
N ARG A 13 -0.08 -12.00 -43.34
CA ARG A 13 -0.68 -13.10 -42.57
C ARG A 13 -0.45 -12.97 -41.07
N LEU A 14 0.64 -12.39 -40.60
CA LEU A 14 0.87 -12.07 -39.19
C LEU A 14 -0.07 -10.96 -38.68
N GLY A 15 -0.55 -10.09 -39.58
CA GLY A 15 -1.62 -9.14 -39.25
C GLY A 15 -2.99 -9.78 -39.05
N ASP A 16 -3.17 -11.06 -39.39
CA ASP A 16 -4.38 -11.83 -39.13
C ASP A 16 -4.34 -12.41 -37.71
N PRO A 17 -5.25 -12.02 -36.81
CA PRO A 17 -5.23 -12.45 -35.40
C PRO A 17 -5.30 -13.97 -35.23
N GLU A 18 -6.01 -14.69 -36.11
CA GLU A 18 -6.06 -16.16 -36.06
C GLU A 18 -4.69 -16.79 -36.35
N VAL A 19 -3.95 -16.25 -37.31
CA VAL A 19 -2.62 -16.77 -37.69
C VAL A 19 -1.59 -16.39 -36.64
N ALA A 20 -1.66 -15.19 -36.07
CA ALA A 20 -0.81 -14.75 -34.97
C ALA A 20 -0.96 -15.66 -33.73
N ASP A 21 -2.20 -16.06 -33.39
CA ASP A 21 -2.47 -16.94 -32.27
C ASP A 21 -1.96 -18.38 -32.52
N VAL A 22 -2.13 -18.91 -33.73
CA VAL A 22 -1.58 -20.22 -34.12
C VAL A 22 -0.05 -20.21 -34.07
N LEU A 23 0.59 -19.16 -34.58
CA LEU A 23 2.04 -19.01 -34.54
C LEU A 23 2.54 -18.87 -33.10
N ARG A 24 1.90 -18.04 -32.28
CA ARG A 24 2.22 -17.91 -30.85
C ARG A 24 2.12 -19.27 -30.15
N GLY A 25 1.09 -20.06 -30.43
CA GLY A 25 0.96 -21.42 -29.89
C GLY A 25 2.09 -22.35 -30.32
N ALA A 26 2.56 -22.23 -31.57
CA ALA A 26 3.63 -23.07 -32.10
C ALA A 26 5.02 -22.71 -31.57
N VAL A 27 5.27 -21.45 -31.21
CA VAL A 27 6.56 -20.96 -30.67
C VAL A 27 6.48 -20.53 -29.20
N ALA A 28 5.44 -20.96 -28.48
CA ALA A 28 5.19 -20.55 -27.09
C ALA A 28 6.36 -20.93 -26.16
N ALA A 29 6.93 -22.12 -26.34
CA ALA A 29 8.04 -22.59 -25.51
C ALA A 29 9.26 -21.67 -25.57
N GLU A 30 9.51 -21.06 -26.72
CA GLU A 30 10.61 -20.10 -26.94
C GLU A 30 10.21 -18.65 -26.59
N LEU A 31 8.97 -18.25 -26.85
CA LEU A 31 8.49 -16.89 -26.62
C LEU A 31 8.11 -16.61 -25.16
N ASP A 32 7.55 -17.57 -24.44
CA ASP A 32 7.06 -17.37 -23.06
C ASP A 32 8.16 -16.85 -22.11
N PRO A 33 9.41 -17.36 -22.14
CA PRO A 33 10.50 -16.79 -21.34
C PRO A 33 10.81 -15.33 -21.69
N VAL A 34 10.70 -14.97 -22.97
CA VAL A 34 10.95 -13.60 -23.45
C VAL A 34 9.83 -12.68 -22.98
N VAL A 35 8.57 -13.09 -23.15
CA VAL A 35 7.41 -12.33 -22.66
C VAL A 35 7.48 -12.14 -21.15
N ALA A 36 7.80 -13.20 -20.41
CA ALA A 36 7.96 -13.12 -18.96
C ALA A 36 9.10 -12.17 -18.55
N TRP A 37 10.22 -12.19 -19.27
CA TRP A 37 11.33 -11.26 -19.05
C TRP A 37 10.94 -9.80 -19.37
N LEU A 38 10.23 -9.57 -20.47
CA LEU A 38 9.72 -8.25 -20.84
C LEU A 38 8.65 -7.76 -19.85
N ASP A 39 7.82 -8.64 -19.30
CA ASP A 39 6.82 -8.27 -18.30
C ASP A 39 7.46 -7.80 -17.00
N ARG A 40 8.62 -8.37 -16.63
CA ARG A 40 9.44 -7.83 -15.54
C ARG A 40 9.92 -6.41 -15.86
N LEU A 41 10.31 -6.12 -17.11
CA LEU A 41 10.66 -4.77 -17.54
C LEU A 41 9.46 -3.82 -17.45
N ARG A 42 8.28 -4.26 -17.91
CA ARG A 42 7.03 -3.47 -17.87
C ARG A 42 6.62 -3.12 -16.45
N ARG A 43 6.87 -4.01 -15.48
CA ARG A 43 6.70 -3.75 -14.04
C ARG A 43 7.88 -3.02 -13.39
N LEU A 44 8.83 -2.51 -14.18
CA LEU A 44 10.02 -1.78 -13.75
C LEU A 44 10.99 -2.59 -12.88
N GLU A 45 10.95 -3.93 -12.93
CA GLU A 45 11.75 -4.79 -12.05
C GLU A 45 13.24 -4.71 -12.32
N MET A 46 13.61 -4.36 -13.55
CA MET A 46 14.99 -4.28 -14.01
C MET A 46 15.52 -2.85 -14.05
N VAL A 47 14.73 -1.89 -13.56
CA VAL A 47 15.10 -0.47 -13.56
C VAL A 47 15.66 -0.12 -12.18
N PRO A 48 16.96 0.26 -12.08
CA PRO A 48 17.54 0.70 -10.82
C PRO A 48 16.77 1.89 -10.23
N PHE A 49 16.63 1.93 -8.90
CA PHE A 49 15.87 2.96 -8.22
C PHE A 49 16.35 4.39 -8.52
N GLY A 50 17.66 4.60 -8.66
CA GLY A 50 18.22 5.92 -9.02
C GLY A 50 17.79 6.44 -10.40
N HIS A 51 17.22 5.61 -11.27
CA HIS A 51 16.59 6.08 -12.51
C HIS A 51 15.12 6.46 -12.32
N LEU A 52 14.46 5.96 -11.27
CA LEU A 52 13.07 6.29 -10.92
C LEU A 52 13.02 7.55 -10.05
N VAL A 53 13.98 7.69 -9.13
CA VAL A 53 14.14 8.84 -8.24
C VAL A 53 15.59 9.33 -8.34
N PRO A 54 15.91 10.19 -9.33
CA PRO A 54 17.28 10.63 -9.57
C PRO A 54 17.86 11.54 -8.50
N ASP A 55 17.02 12.28 -7.78
CA ASP A 55 17.42 13.22 -6.74
C ASP A 55 16.71 12.88 -5.43
N GLU A 56 17.45 12.88 -4.32
CA GLU A 56 16.92 12.58 -2.99
C GLU A 56 15.82 13.57 -2.55
N ALA A 57 15.89 14.83 -2.99
CA ALA A 57 14.87 15.83 -2.71
C ALA A 57 13.51 15.50 -3.35
N MET A 58 13.45 14.60 -4.34
CA MET A 58 12.20 14.12 -4.90
C MET A 58 11.44 13.21 -3.93
N LEU A 59 12.16 12.50 -3.05
CA LEU A 59 11.59 11.63 -2.02
C LEU A 59 12.31 11.83 -0.66
N PRO A 60 12.04 12.97 0.03
CA PRO A 60 12.57 13.24 1.36
C PRO A 60 12.13 12.20 2.40
N GLU A 61 12.78 12.19 3.57
CA GLU A 61 12.35 11.38 4.71
C GLU A 61 10.93 11.74 5.17
N GLU A 62 10.18 10.74 5.62
CA GLU A 62 8.78 10.85 6.03
C GLU A 62 7.90 11.53 4.97
N SER A 63 8.01 11.06 3.73
CA SER A 63 7.25 11.59 2.59
C SER A 63 6.55 10.51 1.76
N LEU A 64 5.45 10.93 1.12
CA LEU A 64 4.68 10.14 0.18
C LEU A 64 4.53 10.90 -1.14
N ARG A 65 4.77 10.23 -2.26
CA ARG A 65 4.64 10.78 -3.61
C ARG A 65 3.77 9.89 -4.48
N PHE A 66 2.68 10.45 -5.01
CA PHE A 66 1.96 9.86 -6.12
C PHE A 66 2.70 10.16 -7.42
N CYS A 67 2.78 9.18 -8.32
CA CYS A 67 3.41 9.34 -9.63
C CYS A 67 2.61 8.63 -10.73
N TYR A 68 2.85 9.06 -11.96
CA TYR A 68 2.35 8.39 -13.16
C TYR A 68 3.46 7.53 -13.76
N VAL A 69 3.07 6.40 -14.34
CA VAL A 69 3.98 5.58 -15.13
C VAL A 69 3.65 5.85 -16.59
N ASP A 70 4.60 6.45 -17.31
CA ASP A 70 4.42 6.78 -18.72
C ASP A 70 4.48 5.50 -19.58
N ALA A 71 3.35 5.13 -20.18
CA ALA A 71 3.25 3.94 -21.01
C ALA A 71 4.12 4.02 -22.27
N GLY A 72 4.38 5.23 -22.79
CA GLY A 72 5.28 5.47 -23.91
C GLY A 72 6.73 5.20 -23.55
N TRP A 73 7.18 5.62 -22.36
CA TRP A 73 8.51 5.32 -21.84
C TRP A 73 8.70 3.82 -21.64
N VAL A 74 7.72 3.12 -21.04
CA VAL A 74 7.78 1.67 -20.85
C VAL A 74 7.81 0.94 -22.19
N ARG A 75 6.98 1.37 -23.15
CA ARG A 75 6.99 0.84 -24.51
C ARG A 75 8.34 1.03 -25.18
N ALA A 76 8.92 2.23 -25.11
CA ALA A 76 10.24 2.51 -25.67
C ALA A 76 11.34 1.63 -25.04
N ALA A 77 11.25 1.35 -23.74
CA ALA A 77 12.18 0.44 -23.07
C ALA A 77 12.05 -1.02 -23.58
N VAL A 78 10.82 -1.49 -23.78
CA VAL A 78 10.53 -2.82 -24.37
C VAL A 78 11.03 -2.90 -25.81
N ASP A 79 10.72 -1.89 -26.64
CA ASP A 79 11.16 -1.82 -28.03
C ASP A 79 12.70 -1.80 -28.12
N GLY A 80 13.35 -1.04 -27.23
CA GLY A 80 14.80 -1.00 -27.09
C GLY A 80 15.41 -2.35 -26.72
N ALA A 81 14.79 -3.09 -25.79
CA ALA A 81 15.26 -4.42 -25.41
C ALA A 81 15.14 -5.44 -26.56
N LEU A 82 14.05 -5.38 -27.32
CA LEU A 82 13.82 -6.25 -28.48
C LEU A 82 14.74 -5.88 -29.66
N SER A 83 15.19 -4.62 -29.76
CA SER A 83 16.04 -4.16 -30.87
C SER A 83 17.41 -4.85 -30.93
N VAL A 84 17.94 -5.32 -29.79
CA VAL A 84 19.28 -5.96 -29.69
C VAL A 84 19.35 -7.28 -30.47
N GLY A 85 18.22 -7.95 -30.70
CA GLY A 85 18.15 -9.23 -31.41
C GLY A 85 17.72 -9.14 -32.87
N VAL A 86 17.48 -7.95 -33.43
CA VAL A 86 16.93 -7.82 -34.78
C VAL A 86 18.03 -7.91 -35.84
N GLY A 87 18.22 -9.10 -36.41
CA GLY A 87 19.08 -9.32 -37.58
C GLY A 87 18.31 -9.26 -38.90
N HIS A 88 17.06 -9.72 -38.90
CA HIS A 88 16.23 -9.93 -40.09
C HIS A 88 14.77 -9.49 -39.89
N THR A 89 14.01 -9.37 -40.98
CA THR A 89 12.59 -8.99 -40.94
C THR A 89 11.71 -10.00 -40.20
N LEU A 90 12.10 -11.27 -40.19
CA LEU A 90 11.42 -12.32 -39.43
C LEU A 90 11.54 -12.10 -37.92
N ASP A 91 12.71 -11.63 -37.46
CA ASP A 91 12.94 -11.33 -36.03
C ASP A 91 12.06 -10.16 -35.59
N SER A 92 11.86 -9.15 -36.45
CA SER A 92 10.93 -8.05 -36.19
C SER A 92 9.48 -8.51 -36.08
N GLU A 93 9.05 -9.46 -36.93
CA GLU A 93 7.68 -9.99 -36.91
C GLU A 93 7.44 -10.89 -35.68
N LEU A 94 8.45 -11.64 -35.23
CA LEU A 94 8.41 -12.41 -33.98
C LEU A 94 8.38 -11.49 -32.75
N ASN A 95 9.10 -10.36 -32.79
CA ASN A 95 9.08 -9.37 -31.73
C ASN A 95 7.68 -8.80 -31.49
N ASP A 96 6.90 -8.56 -32.55
CA ASP A 96 5.52 -8.09 -32.42
C ASP A 96 4.67 -9.07 -31.58
N LEU A 97 4.86 -10.38 -31.75
CA LEU A 97 4.17 -11.40 -30.94
C LEU A 97 4.55 -11.33 -29.45
N ALA A 98 5.80 -10.98 -29.14
CA ALA A 98 6.32 -10.83 -27.77
C ALA A 98 5.92 -9.49 -27.10
N THR A 99 5.52 -8.48 -27.89
CA THR A 99 5.05 -7.19 -27.35
C THR A 99 3.68 -7.26 -26.68
N ALA A 100 2.87 -8.29 -26.98
CA ALA A 100 1.52 -8.50 -26.48
C ALA A 100 1.42 -8.97 -25.00
N GLY A 101 2.46 -8.73 -24.20
CA GLY A 101 2.50 -9.06 -22.78
C GLY A 101 1.58 -8.17 -21.93
N ALA A 102 1.79 -8.21 -20.61
CA ALA A 102 0.95 -7.46 -19.67
C ALA A 102 0.99 -5.94 -19.95
N ALA A 103 -0.13 -5.25 -19.68
CA ALA A 103 -0.15 -3.79 -19.77
C ALA A 103 0.81 -3.18 -18.73
N PRO A 104 1.50 -2.07 -19.06
CA PRO A 104 2.32 -1.36 -18.08
C PRO A 104 1.42 -0.79 -16.96
N PRO A 105 1.94 -0.64 -15.73
CA PRO A 105 1.25 0.08 -14.68
C PRO A 105 0.87 1.50 -15.15
N GLY A 106 -0.25 2.03 -14.67
CA GLY A 106 -0.68 3.39 -15.02
C GLY A 106 -0.23 4.46 -14.00
N SER A 107 0.01 4.04 -12.75
CA SER A 107 0.45 4.94 -11.69
C SER A 107 1.25 4.19 -10.63
N GLY A 108 1.88 4.95 -9.75
CA GLY A 108 2.57 4.41 -8.59
C GLY A 108 2.50 5.32 -7.38
N VAL A 109 2.92 4.77 -6.24
CA VAL A 109 3.18 5.50 -5.03
C VAL A 109 4.55 5.12 -4.50
N LEU A 110 5.32 6.14 -4.14
CA LEU A 110 6.57 6.03 -3.40
C LEU A 110 6.33 6.53 -1.98
N ILE A 111 6.76 5.75 -0.99
CA ILE A 111 6.69 6.12 0.42
C ILE A 111 8.07 5.93 1.00
N ARG A 112 8.67 6.97 1.57
CA ARG A 112 9.91 6.87 2.37
C ARG A 112 9.54 7.17 3.81
N SER A 113 9.61 6.16 4.68
CA SER A 113 9.21 6.30 6.07
C SER A 113 9.81 5.22 6.95
N THR A 114 10.09 5.57 8.20
CA THR A 114 10.44 4.64 9.28
C THR A 114 9.32 3.62 9.57
N LEU A 115 8.09 3.86 9.10
CA LEU A 115 6.99 2.88 9.14
C LEU A 115 7.29 1.62 8.33
N VAL A 116 8.05 1.73 7.24
CA VAL A 116 8.32 0.62 6.31
C VAL A 116 9.01 -0.57 7.00
N PRO A 117 10.15 -0.40 7.70
CA PRO A 117 10.81 -1.50 8.39
C PRO A 117 10.11 -1.90 9.70
N ASN A 118 9.44 -0.97 10.37
CA ASN A 118 8.85 -1.21 11.69
C ASN A 118 7.44 -1.84 11.62
N TRP A 119 6.71 -1.64 10.52
CA TRP A 119 5.41 -2.26 10.24
C TRP A 119 5.41 -2.96 8.86
N PRO A 120 6.18 -4.05 8.68
CA PRO A 120 6.28 -4.73 7.39
C PRO A 120 4.95 -5.37 6.93
N LYS A 121 4.04 -5.63 7.88
CA LYS A 121 2.73 -6.23 7.64
C LYS A 121 1.61 -5.19 7.44
N THR A 122 1.94 -3.91 7.27
CA THR A 122 0.95 -2.87 6.93
C THR A 122 0.13 -3.30 5.71
N VAL A 123 -1.19 -3.22 5.88
CA VAL A 123 -2.17 -3.43 4.82
C VAL A 123 -2.20 -2.15 3.99
N ILE A 124 -1.98 -2.29 2.69
CA ILE A 124 -1.92 -1.17 1.77
C ILE A 124 -2.95 -1.40 0.69
N THR A 125 -3.86 -0.45 0.50
CA THR A 125 -4.93 -0.55 -0.49
C THR A 125 -5.03 0.76 -1.25
N GLY A 126 -4.94 0.69 -2.57
CA GLY A 126 -5.26 1.81 -3.45
C GLY A 126 -6.76 1.84 -3.72
N TYR A 127 -7.33 3.01 -4.01
CA TYR A 127 -8.74 3.17 -4.33
C TYR A 127 -8.92 3.96 -5.61
N ARG A 128 -9.90 3.55 -6.43
CA ARG A 128 -10.45 4.34 -7.53
C ARG A 128 -11.92 4.60 -7.23
N GLY A 129 -12.25 5.84 -6.84
CA GLY A 129 -13.48 6.12 -6.11
C GLY A 129 -13.61 5.19 -4.89
N ALA A 130 -14.69 4.40 -4.84
CA ALA A 130 -14.92 3.42 -3.77
C ALA A 130 -14.34 2.01 -4.07
N ALA A 131 -13.86 1.77 -5.29
CA ALA A 131 -13.38 0.45 -5.69
C ALA A 131 -11.93 0.24 -5.24
N PRO A 132 -11.63 -0.81 -4.45
CA PRO A 132 -10.26 -1.13 -4.08
C PRO A 132 -9.46 -1.63 -5.30
N VAL A 133 -8.19 -1.24 -5.37
CA VAL A 133 -7.24 -1.61 -6.42
C VAL A 133 -5.96 -2.09 -5.74
N GLU A 134 -5.60 -3.35 -5.98
CA GLU A 134 -4.36 -3.93 -5.50
C GLU A 134 -3.17 -3.51 -6.38
N PRO A 135 -1.98 -3.30 -5.79
CA PRO A 135 -0.79 -3.00 -6.57
C PRO A 135 -0.34 -4.23 -7.37
N VAL A 136 -0.01 -4.03 -8.65
CA VAL A 136 0.64 -5.04 -9.50
C VAL A 136 2.08 -5.32 -9.08
N ARG A 137 2.68 -4.40 -8.33
CA ARG A 137 4.00 -4.58 -7.74
C ARG A 137 4.09 -3.82 -6.42
N ARG A 138 4.54 -4.50 -5.38
CA ARG A 138 4.91 -3.93 -4.08
C ARG A 138 6.29 -4.43 -3.70
N ILE A 139 7.24 -3.53 -3.50
CA ILE A 139 8.58 -3.89 -3.02
C ILE A 139 9.07 -2.88 -1.98
N VAL A 140 9.99 -3.35 -1.12
CA VAL A 140 10.84 -2.47 -0.32
C VAL A 140 12.12 -2.21 -1.11
N VAL A 141 12.47 -0.95 -1.31
CA VAL A 141 13.74 -0.51 -1.88
C VAL A 141 14.61 -0.03 -0.72
N GLY A 142 15.83 -0.55 -0.62
CA GLY A 142 16.68 -0.26 0.53
C GLY A 142 16.06 -0.81 1.82
N THR A 143 15.83 0.06 2.80
CA THR A 143 15.31 -0.31 4.13
C THR A 143 13.98 0.35 4.48
N ASP A 144 13.72 1.53 3.93
CA ASP A 144 12.69 2.47 4.39
C ASP A 144 11.78 2.98 3.26
N ILE A 145 11.95 2.49 2.02
CA ILE A 145 11.18 2.95 0.87
C ILE A 145 10.24 1.85 0.37
N TRP A 146 8.94 2.11 0.29
CA TRP A 146 8.01 1.32 -0.51
C TRP A 146 7.86 1.89 -1.91
N LEU A 147 7.97 1.01 -2.91
CA LEU A 147 7.51 1.26 -4.28
C LEU A 147 6.28 0.39 -4.55
N LEU A 148 5.18 1.09 -4.84
CA LEU A 148 3.88 0.50 -5.17
C LEU A 148 3.52 0.90 -6.59
N LEU A 149 3.21 -0.06 -7.46
CA LEU A 149 2.74 0.20 -8.83
C LEU A 149 1.33 -0.35 -8.98
N PHE A 150 0.44 0.44 -9.56
CA PHE A 150 -0.98 0.12 -9.74
C PHE A 150 -1.30 -0.03 -11.22
N PRO A 151 -2.25 -0.93 -11.58
CA PRO A 151 -2.59 -1.21 -12.98
C PRO A 151 -3.23 0.00 -13.69
N GLY A 152 -3.73 0.97 -12.95
CA GLY A 152 -4.19 2.25 -13.47
C GLY A 152 -4.26 3.29 -12.36
N LEU A 153 -4.75 4.49 -12.70
CA LEU A 153 -4.81 5.60 -11.76
C LEU A 153 -5.65 5.26 -10.51
N ILE A 154 -5.13 5.66 -9.36
CA ILE A 154 -5.79 5.64 -8.06
C ILE A 154 -6.07 7.08 -7.60
N ASP A 155 -7.15 7.26 -6.86
CA ASP A 155 -7.58 8.53 -6.27
C ASP A 155 -7.12 8.66 -4.82
N ALA A 156 -7.01 7.53 -4.11
CA ALA A 156 -6.53 7.50 -2.74
C ALA A 156 -5.69 6.26 -2.45
N LEU A 157 -4.85 6.36 -1.42
CA LEU A 157 -4.12 5.26 -0.83
C LEU A 157 -4.41 5.19 0.66
N THR A 158 -4.74 3.99 1.14
CA THR A 158 -4.92 3.72 2.56
C THR A 158 -3.81 2.83 3.07
N LEU A 159 -3.22 3.22 4.19
CA LEU A 159 -2.32 2.42 5.00
C LEU A 159 -3.06 2.03 6.29
N ALA A 160 -3.17 0.74 6.56
CA ALA A 160 -3.81 0.25 7.77
C ALA A 160 -2.90 -0.69 8.53
N GLU A 161 -2.94 -0.59 9.86
CA GLU A 161 -2.27 -1.56 10.72
C GLU A 161 -2.83 -2.96 10.47
N PRO A 162 -1.99 -4.02 10.48
CA PRO A 162 -2.47 -5.38 10.39
C PRO A 162 -3.41 -5.69 11.58
N PRO A 163 -4.56 -6.35 11.36
CA PRO A 163 -5.56 -6.61 12.40
C PRO A 163 -5.16 -7.76 13.35
N GLN A 164 -3.86 -7.91 13.65
CA GLN A 164 -3.28 -9.11 14.26
C GLN A 164 -3.13 -9.01 15.79
N GLY A 165 -3.49 -7.88 16.39
CA GLY A 165 -3.37 -7.65 17.83
C GLY A 165 -4.50 -6.80 18.40
N LEU A 166 -4.93 -7.12 19.61
CA LEU A 166 -5.79 -6.27 20.40
C LEU A 166 -4.90 -5.27 21.15
N HIS A 167 -4.96 -4.01 20.75
CA HIS A 167 -4.16 -2.95 21.38
C HIS A 167 -4.95 -2.31 22.52
N PHE A 168 -4.25 -1.96 23.59
CA PHE A 168 -4.81 -1.18 24.69
C PHE A 168 -4.05 0.14 24.82
N GLY A 169 -4.77 1.26 24.96
CA GLY A 169 -4.13 2.55 25.13
C GLY A 169 -4.99 3.72 24.73
N LEU A 170 -4.35 4.89 24.68
CA LEU A 170 -4.99 6.16 24.33
C LEU A 170 -5.05 6.34 22.81
N GLY A 171 -6.13 6.98 22.37
CA GLY A 171 -6.22 7.58 21.05
C GLY A 171 -5.27 8.78 20.92
N ASP A 172 -5.24 9.36 19.73
CA ASP A 172 -4.25 10.38 19.37
C ASP A 172 -4.56 11.77 19.97
N LEU A 173 -5.73 11.92 20.59
CA LEU A 173 -6.21 13.14 21.23
C LEU A 173 -6.13 13.10 22.77
N GLU A 174 -5.31 12.22 23.35
CA GLU A 174 -5.25 12.01 24.81
C GLU A 174 -6.60 11.59 25.42
N THR A 175 -7.47 10.99 24.60
CA THR A 175 -8.76 10.41 24.99
C THR A 175 -8.80 8.91 24.65
N ILE A 176 -9.80 8.23 25.18
CA ILE A 176 -10.26 6.92 24.72
C ILE A 176 -11.68 7.06 24.18
N GLN A 177 -12.02 6.24 23.19
CA GLN A 177 -13.41 6.10 22.75
C GLN A 177 -14.13 5.14 23.70
N LEU A 178 -15.13 5.65 24.43
CA LEU A 178 -16.00 4.82 25.25
C LEU A 178 -16.72 3.79 24.39
N ARG A 179 -16.93 2.60 24.96
CA ARG A 179 -17.57 1.47 24.29
C ARG A 179 -18.73 0.93 25.11
N HIS A 180 -19.79 0.50 24.42
CA HIS A 180 -20.98 -0.03 25.07
C HIS A 180 -20.66 -1.26 25.94
N LEU A 181 -21.11 -1.22 27.20
CA LEU A 181 -20.96 -2.32 28.17
C LEU A 181 -22.14 -3.30 28.18
N THR A 182 -23.26 -2.93 27.57
CA THR A 182 -24.49 -3.73 27.44
C THR A 182 -25.10 -3.53 26.06
N GLY A 183 -25.95 -4.46 25.61
CA GLY A 183 -26.50 -4.42 24.26
C GLY A 183 -25.46 -4.82 23.21
N ASP A 184 -25.10 -3.88 22.34
CA ASP A 184 -24.04 -4.06 21.33
C ASP A 184 -22.63 -3.94 21.97
N ILE A 185 -22.30 -4.89 22.84
CA ILE A 185 -21.10 -4.85 23.68
C ILE A 185 -19.83 -4.70 22.84
N GLY A 186 -19.01 -3.70 23.15
CA GLY A 186 -17.74 -3.45 22.46
C GLY A 186 -17.83 -2.45 21.30
N SER A 187 -19.03 -2.14 20.81
CA SER A 187 -19.22 -1.05 19.83
C SER A 187 -18.87 0.31 20.44
N PRO A 188 -18.32 1.26 19.66
CA PRO A 188 -18.04 2.61 20.13
C PRO A 188 -19.34 3.36 20.43
N VAL A 189 -19.33 4.13 21.52
CA VAL A 189 -20.41 5.06 21.88
C VAL A 189 -20.26 6.33 21.05
N GLU A 190 -21.35 6.81 20.44
CA GLU A 190 -21.38 8.09 19.70
C GLU A 190 -21.03 9.26 20.63
N ASP A 191 -20.15 10.18 20.18
CA ASP A 191 -19.58 11.27 20.99
C ASP A 191 -18.97 10.82 22.34
N GLY A 192 -18.55 9.56 22.43
CA GLY A 192 -18.03 8.94 23.64
C GLY A 192 -16.55 9.22 23.92
N ASP A 193 -16.03 10.41 23.61
CA ASP A 193 -14.66 10.77 23.97
C ASP A 193 -14.52 10.89 25.50
N PHE A 194 -13.54 10.18 26.06
CA PHE A 194 -13.24 10.25 27.49
C PHE A 194 -11.74 10.41 27.75
N PRO A 195 -11.32 11.34 28.61
CA PRO A 195 -12.17 12.29 29.32
C PRO A 195 -12.53 13.50 28.43
N ASP A 196 -13.62 14.19 28.76
CA ASP A 196 -14.02 15.47 28.15
C ASP A 196 -14.00 16.56 29.26
N PRO A 197 -13.12 17.58 29.19
CA PRO A 197 -12.17 17.89 28.10
C PRO A 197 -11.01 16.89 28.02
N PRO A 198 -10.28 16.80 26.88
CA PRO A 198 -9.13 15.90 26.73
C PRO A 198 -8.03 16.11 27.78
N GLY A 199 -7.29 15.04 28.10
CA GLY A 199 -6.19 15.06 29.08
C GLY A 199 -6.24 13.86 30.00
N PHE A 200 -5.66 12.74 29.54
CA PHE A 200 -5.55 11.50 30.32
C PHE A 200 -4.43 11.55 31.36
N ASP A 201 -3.54 12.54 31.26
CA ASP A 201 -2.45 12.84 32.19
C ASP A 201 -2.94 13.07 33.62
N ARG A 202 -4.16 13.62 33.78
CA ARG A 202 -4.82 13.78 35.09
C ARG A 202 -4.94 12.46 35.87
N PHE A 203 -5.03 11.33 35.16
CA PHE A 203 -5.15 10.01 35.74
C PHE A 203 -3.80 9.37 36.05
N LEU A 204 -2.69 10.08 35.86
CA LEU A 204 -1.36 9.62 36.20
C LEU A 204 -1.04 10.01 37.65
N ARG A 205 -0.43 9.10 38.40
CA ARG A 205 0.02 9.39 39.77
C ARG A 205 1.09 10.48 39.76
N PRO A 206 0.96 11.52 40.59
CA PRO A 206 1.99 12.55 40.71
C PRO A 206 3.28 11.93 41.27
N ILE A 207 4.40 12.14 40.58
CA ILE A 207 5.72 11.67 41.05
C ILE A 207 6.37 12.77 41.90
N THR A 208 6.60 12.48 43.17
CA THR A 208 7.41 13.34 44.04
C THR A 208 8.91 13.07 43.79
N GLY A 209 9.61 13.98 43.12
CA GLY A 209 11.08 14.04 43.13
C GLY A 209 11.84 13.37 41.99
N GLY A 210 11.25 13.16 40.81
CA GLY A 210 11.95 12.59 39.65
C GLY A 210 11.38 13.06 38.31
N VAL A 211 12.15 12.88 37.23
CA VAL A 211 11.75 13.15 35.83
C VAL A 211 11.33 11.83 35.19
N GLY A 212 10.05 11.71 34.84
CA GLY A 212 9.45 10.58 34.10
C GLY A 212 7.94 10.53 34.29
N ASP A 213 7.19 10.15 33.27
CA ASP A 213 5.74 9.89 33.31
C ASP A 213 5.51 8.55 34.04
N GLY A 214 4.60 8.33 35.00
CA GLY A 214 3.18 8.65 35.03
C GLY A 214 2.41 7.32 35.18
N VAL A 215 2.39 6.72 36.38
CA VAL A 215 1.68 5.42 36.58
C VAL A 215 0.19 5.69 36.71
N LEU A 216 -0.65 5.03 35.91
CA LEU A 216 -2.11 5.16 36.01
C LEU A 216 -2.61 4.95 37.45
N SER A 217 -3.39 5.92 37.91
CA SER A 217 -4.16 5.93 39.16
C SER A 217 -5.49 5.23 38.89
N LEU A 218 -5.48 3.90 38.92
CA LEU A 218 -6.68 3.11 38.61
C LEU A 218 -7.75 3.19 39.69
N ALA A 219 -7.35 3.02 40.96
CA ALA A 219 -8.26 2.96 42.09
C ALA A 219 -7.72 3.82 43.25
N GLY A 220 -8.61 4.53 43.93
CA GLY A 220 -8.25 5.52 44.95
C GLY A 220 -9.40 6.48 45.24
N SER A 221 -9.07 7.66 45.77
CA SER A 221 -9.97 8.80 45.99
C SER A 221 -10.25 9.56 44.67
N ASP A 222 -10.97 10.68 44.77
CA ASP A 222 -11.29 11.59 43.67
C ASP A 222 -10.09 11.82 42.72
N GLY A 223 -10.33 11.71 41.40
CA GLY A 223 -9.29 11.81 40.36
C GLY A 223 -8.70 10.49 39.87
N SER A 224 -9.15 9.33 40.38
CA SER A 224 -8.78 8.02 39.84
C SER A 224 -9.61 7.64 38.61
N LEU A 225 -9.00 6.89 37.70
CA LEU A 225 -9.58 6.51 36.41
C LEU A 225 -10.83 5.64 36.54
N LEU A 226 -10.82 4.57 37.37
CA LEU A 226 -11.95 3.63 37.41
C LEU A 226 -13.25 4.25 37.94
N PRO A 227 -13.26 5.07 39.00
CA PRO A 227 -14.47 5.76 39.44
C PRO A 227 -15.04 6.71 38.38
N GLU A 228 -14.20 7.52 37.73
CA GLU A 228 -14.65 8.47 36.70
C GLU A 228 -15.17 7.74 35.45
N LEU A 229 -14.47 6.69 35.04
CA LEU A 229 -14.89 5.86 33.91
C LEU A 229 -16.19 5.09 34.24
N ALA A 230 -16.37 4.64 35.48
CA ALA A 230 -17.63 4.02 35.91
C ALA A 230 -18.78 5.03 35.88
N ALA A 231 -18.55 6.25 36.36
CA ALA A 231 -19.52 7.33 36.31
C ALA A 231 -19.92 7.71 34.88
N ALA A 232 -18.97 7.70 33.94
CA ALA A 232 -19.25 7.93 32.51
C ALA A 232 -20.21 6.90 31.90
N HIS A 233 -20.26 5.69 32.47
CA HIS A 233 -21.21 4.63 32.10
C HIS A 233 -22.45 4.58 33.01
N GLY A 234 -22.62 5.53 33.93
CA GLY A 234 -23.71 5.53 34.91
C GLY A 234 -23.62 4.39 35.93
N LEU A 235 -22.42 3.84 36.16
CA LEU A 235 -22.16 2.73 37.07
C LEU A 235 -21.42 3.23 38.33
N SER A 236 -21.59 2.50 39.44
CA SER A 236 -20.82 2.77 40.67
C SER A 236 -19.41 2.20 40.61
N THR A 237 -19.20 1.12 39.87
CA THR A 237 -17.93 0.40 39.75
C THR A 237 -17.83 -0.27 38.38
N LEU A 238 -16.60 -0.47 37.90
CA LEU A 238 -16.30 -1.23 36.69
C LEU A 238 -15.58 -2.53 37.04
N ALA A 239 -16.02 -3.63 36.45
CA ALA A 239 -15.29 -4.88 36.48
C ALA A 239 -14.03 -4.79 35.59
N SER A 240 -13.05 -5.65 35.83
CA SER A 240 -11.80 -5.68 35.06
C SER A 240 -12.03 -5.93 33.56
N CYS A 241 -13.01 -6.76 33.19
CA CYS A 241 -13.37 -6.99 31.80
C CYS A 241 -13.98 -5.76 31.14
N GLN A 242 -14.81 -5.01 31.86
CA GLN A 242 -15.44 -3.77 31.38
C GLN A 242 -14.39 -2.68 31.20
N PHE A 243 -13.45 -2.55 32.15
CA PHE A 243 -12.31 -1.66 32.04
C PHE A 243 -11.41 -2.01 30.84
N ALA A 244 -11.04 -3.28 30.69
CA ALA A 244 -10.24 -3.73 29.55
C ALA A 244 -10.93 -3.37 28.23
N LEU A 245 -12.25 -3.54 28.15
CA LEU A 245 -13.04 -3.20 26.97
C LEU A 245 -12.95 -1.69 26.64
N GLN A 246 -12.98 -0.80 27.63
CA GLN A 246 -12.80 0.65 27.39
C GLN A 246 -11.41 1.01 26.89
N MET A 247 -10.39 0.25 27.27
CA MET A 247 -9.02 0.53 26.86
C MET A 247 -8.69 0.05 25.44
N ILE A 248 -9.61 -0.60 24.71
CA ILE A 248 -9.35 -1.15 23.37
C ILE A 248 -9.12 -0.02 22.35
N LYS A 249 -7.89 0.06 21.84
CA LYS A 249 -7.50 0.90 20.71
C LYS A 249 -7.70 0.13 19.41
N ALA A 250 -8.53 0.68 18.50
CA ALA A 250 -8.75 0.09 17.18
C ALA A 250 -7.49 0.24 16.31
N PRO A 251 -7.23 -0.70 15.37
CA PRO A 251 -6.15 -0.56 14.40
C PRO A 251 -6.24 0.77 13.67
N GLN A 252 -5.12 1.48 13.55
CA GLN A 252 -5.08 2.76 12.88
C GLN A 252 -5.15 2.61 11.36
N LEU A 253 -5.82 3.57 10.73
CA LEU A 253 -5.99 3.66 9.30
C LEU A 253 -5.72 5.11 8.87
N GLN A 254 -4.73 5.29 8.00
CA GLN A 254 -4.39 6.58 7.41
C GLN A 254 -4.73 6.55 5.92
N THR A 255 -5.50 7.54 5.46
CA THR A 255 -5.81 7.72 4.04
C THR A 255 -5.09 8.95 3.49
N PHE A 256 -4.53 8.80 2.29
CA PHE A 256 -3.88 9.85 1.52
C PHE A 256 -4.63 10.01 0.21
N GLU A 257 -5.17 11.21 -0.03
CA GLU A 257 -5.81 11.54 -1.30
C GLU A 257 -4.78 12.07 -2.28
N ARG A 258 -4.94 11.70 -3.55
CA ARG A 258 -4.15 12.28 -4.64
C ARG A 258 -4.59 13.75 -4.81
N PRO A 259 -3.63 14.70 -4.85
CA PRO A 259 -3.95 16.10 -5.09
C PRO A 259 -4.47 16.38 -6.51
#